data_AF-A0A920K258-F1
#
_entry.id   AF-A0A920K258-F1
#
_cell.length_a   1.000
_cell.length_b   1.000
_cell.length_c   1.000
_cell.angle_alpha   90.00
_cell.angle_beta   90.00
_cell.angle_gamma   90.00
#
_symmetry.space_group_name_H-M   'P 1'
#
loop_
_entity.id
_entity.type
_entity.pdbx_description
1 polymer ?
#
loop_
_entity_poly.entity_id
_entity_poly.type
_entity_poly.pdbx_seq_one_letter_code
_entity_poly.pdbx_strand_id
1 'polypeptide(L)'
;MAAMVARRRCHCRMRGRLNTLIDYRYQQHFKAGTGTHGMGATAPVPTAPKKVLRVPIGTQIFAEDNETLLADLTEIGQRIVLARGGNGGFGNARFKGAGQSRAAPCQSGLEGRDAWLWLRLKLIADIGLLGCPMPANQHCLPVSAARAENC
;
A
#
# COMPACT_ATOMS: atom_id res chain seq x y z
N MET A 1 1.63 0.03 16.16
CA MET A 1 1.31 1.07 15.16
C MET A 1 2.38 1.02 14.08
N ALA A 2 2.01 1.18 12.81
CA ALA A 2 2.97 1.19 11.69
C ALA A 2 2.89 2.53 10.96
N ALA A 3 4.05 3.14 10.71
CA ALA A 3 4.16 4.37 9.93
C ALA A 3 4.54 4.03 8.49
N MET A 4 3.92 4.71 7.54
CA MET A 4 4.17 4.47 6.13
C MET A 4 4.06 5.75 5.31
N VAL A 5 4.94 5.90 4.34
CA VAL A 5 4.84 6.91 3.28
C VAL A 5 4.27 6.28 2.01
N ALA A 6 3.06 6.70 1.65
CA ALA A 6 2.43 6.39 0.38
C ALA A 6 2.86 7.42 -0.66
N ARG A 7 3.66 7.01 -1.65
CA ARG A 7 4.09 7.90 -2.72
C ARG A 7 3.54 7.48 -4.05
N ARG A 8 2.89 8.42 -4.76
CA ARG A 8 2.35 8.29 -6.11
C ARG A 8 1.32 7.15 -6.23
N ARG A 9 0.06 7.45 -6.57
CA ARG A 9 -1.00 6.49 -6.97
C ARG A 9 -1.04 5.16 -6.17
N CYS A 10 -1.09 5.26 -4.84
CA CYS A 10 -1.20 4.10 -3.94
C CYS A 10 -2.66 3.85 -3.55
N HIS A 11 -3.08 2.60 -3.62
CA HIS A 11 -4.38 2.15 -3.16
C HIS A 11 -4.20 1.13 -2.05
N CYS A 12 -4.97 1.26 -0.98
CA CYS A 12 -5.13 0.21 0.00
C CYS A 12 -6.26 -0.72 -0.43
N ARG A 13 -6.07 -2.03 -0.30
CA ARG A 13 -7.10 -3.05 -0.46
C ARG A 13 -7.06 -3.98 0.73
N MET A 14 -8.20 -4.18 1.37
CA MET A 14 -8.29 -5.14 2.46
C MET A 14 -8.15 -6.58 1.94
N ARG A 15 -7.38 -7.41 2.65
CA ARG A 15 -7.26 -8.85 2.40
C ARG A 15 -7.44 -9.63 3.71
N GLY A 16 -8.49 -10.44 3.78
CA GLY A 16 -8.88 -11.18 5.00
C GLY A 16 -7.95 -12.33 5.43
N ARG A 17 -6.81 -12.56 4.77
CA ARG A 17 -5.88 -13.65 5.09
C ARG A 17 -4.56 -13.15 5.69
N LEU A 18 -4.47 -11.85 5.97
CA LEU A 18 -3.33 -11.25 6.66
C LEU A 18 -3.77 -10.97 8.09
N ASN A 19 -2.90 -11.30 9.05
CA ASN A 19 -3.19 -11.13 10.47
C ASN A 19 -2.32 -10.03 11.11
N THR A 20 -1.19 -9.68 10.49
CA THR A 20 -0.24 -8.74 11.08
C THR A 20 0.18 -7.64 10.10
N LEU A 21 0.55 -6.46 10.62
CA LEU A 21 1.14 -5.35 9.87
C LEU A 21 2.68 -5.40 9.87
N ILE A 22 3.27 -6.60 10.01
CA ILE A 22 4.72 -6.76 10.12
C ILE A 22 5.44 -6.23 8.87
N ASP A 23 4.87 -6.45 7.68
CA ASP A 23 5.42 -5.98 6.40
C ASP A 23 5.62 -4.44 6.37
N TYR A 24 4.73 -3.70 7.03
CA TYR A 24 4.77 -2.23 7.09
C TYR A 24 5.80 -1.70 8.08
N ARG A 25 6.27 -2.53 9.01
CA ARG A 25 7.38 -2.16 9.90
C ARG A 25 8.71 -2.23 9.18
N TYR A 26 8.87 -3.23 8.30
CA TYR A 26 10.12 -3.43 7.53
C TYR A 26 10.19 -2.55 6.28
N GLN A 27 9.07 -2.30 5.61
CA GLN A 27 9.01 -1.39 4.47
C GLN A 27 8.14 -0.19 4.81
N GLN A 28 8.78 0.96 5.03
CA GLN A 28 8.09 2.22 5.35
C GLN A 28 7.74 3.03 4.09
N HIS A 29 8.45 2.81 2.98
CA HIS A 29 8.30 3.60 1.75
C HIS A 29 7.67 2.77 0.63
N PHE A 30 6.41 3.03 0.31
CA PHE A 30 5.76 2.41 -0.85
C PHE A 30 5.58 3.45 -1.94
N LYS A 31 6.32 3.26 -3.02
CA LYS A 31 6.24 4.08 -4.23
C LYS A 31 5.51 3.28 -5.32
N ALA A 32 4.46 3.84 -5.93
CA ALA A 32 3.95 3.23 -7.17
C ALA A 32 4.86 3.53 -8.35
N GLY A 33 4.66 2.77 -9.44
CA GLY A 33 5.40 2.96 -10.67
C GLY A 33 5.27 4.39 -11.19
N THR A 34 6.33 4.90 -11.79
CA THR A 34 6.28 6.18 -12.49
C THR A 34 5.70 5.96 -13.88
N GLY A 35 4.96 6.95 -14.39
CA GLY A 35 4.49 6.92 -15.77
C GLY A 35 5.66 7.03 -16.73
N THR A 36 5.52 6.48 -17.93
CA THR A 36 6.52 6.64 -18.98
C THR A 36 6.48 8.07 -19.54
N HIS A 37 7.58 8.51 -20.15
CA HIS A 37 7.56 9.75 -20.94
C HIS A 37 6.96 9.47 -22.32
N GLY A 38 6.36 10.50 -22.94
CA GLY A 38 5.87 10.41 -24.31
C GLY A 38 7.04 10.29 -25.27
N MET A 39 7.09 9.17 -26.01
CA MET A 39 7.99 8.99 -27.13
C MET A 39 7.38 9.69 -28.35
N GLY A 40 8.20 10.32 -29.21
CA GLY A 40 7.83 11.30 -30.25
C GLY A 40 6.80 10.92 -31.33
N ALA A 41 6.09 9.81 -31.19
CA ALA A 41 4.86 9.55 -31.91
C ALA A 41 3.68 10.16 -31.13
N THR A 42 2.65 10.65 -31.81
CA THR A 42 1.41 11.20 -31.22
C THR A 42 0.60 10.17 -30.39
N ALA A 43 1.20 9.04 -30.04
CA ALA A 43 0.61 7.98 -29.26
C ALA A 43 0.41 8.42 -27.80
N PRO A 44 -0.77 8.14 -27.21
CA PRO A 44 -0.98 8.35 -25.79
C PRO A 44 -0.06 7.43 -24.96
N VAL A 45 0.46 7.97 -23.86
CA VAL A 45 1.33 7.21 -22.95
C VAL A 45 0.48 6.31 -22.05
N PRO A 46 0.86 5.03 -21.86
CA PRO A 46 0.17 4.17 -20.90
C PRO A 46 0.26 4.73 -19.48
N THR A 47 -0.85 4.56 -18.76
CA THR A 47 -0.93 4.96 -17.35
C THR A 47 -0.05 4.08 -16.47
N ALA A 48 0.66 4.70 -15.53
CA ALA A 48 1.51 3.98 -14.57
C ALA A 48 0.73 2.93 -13.75
N PRO A 49 1.34 1.76 -13.45
CA PRO A 49 0.70 0.73 -12.66
C PRO A 49 0.44 1.22 -11.22
N LYS A 50 -0.77 0.93 -10.72
CA LYS A 50 -1.18 1.27 -9.34
C LYS A 50 -0.51 0.30 -8.36
N LYS A 51 0.05 0.80 -7.27
CA LYS A 51 0.52 -0.06 -6.17
C LYS A 51 -0.67 -0.37 -5.25
N VAL A 52 -0.94 -1.66 -5.04
CA VAL A 52 -1.99 -2.12 -4.13
C VAL A 52 -1.34 -2.63 -2.85
N LEU A 53 -1.67 -1.98 -1.75
CA LEU A 53 -1.27 -2.32 -0.40
C LEU A 53 -2.30 -3.24 0.22
N ARG A 54 -1.86 -4.30 0.88
CA ARG A 54 -2.74 -5.32 1.47
C ARG A 54 -2.71 -5.18 2.98
N VAL A 55 -3.85 -4.87 3.57
CA VAL A 55 -3.99 -4.72 5.02
C VAL A 55 -5.02 -5.70 5.58
N PRO A 56 -4.86 -6.11 6.85
CA PRO A 56 -5.82 -6.98 7.53
C PRO A 56 -7.17 -6.28 7.80
N ILE A 57 -8.15 -7.07 8.25
CA ILE A 57 -9.47 -6.59 8.70
C ILE A 57 -9.32 -5.68 9.93
N GLY A 58 -10.15 -4.63 10.04
CA GLY A 58 -10.14 -3.73 11.19
C GLY A 58 -8.91 -2.80 11.24
N THR A 59 -8.36 -2.45 10.07
CA THR A 59 -7.25 -1.49 9.98
C THR A 59 -7.78 -0.07 9.86
N GLN A 60 -7.38 0.77 10.81
CA GLN A 60 -7.62 2.22 10.79
C GLN A 60 -6.42 2.94 10.17
N ILE A 61 -6.71 3.92 9.33
CA ILE A 61 -5.73 4.77 8.66
C ILE A 61 -5.87 6.19 9.21
N PHE A 62 -4.79 6.68 9.79
CA PHE A 62 -4.68 8.04 10.32
C PHE A 62 -3.78 8.88 9.41
N ALA A 63 -4.02 10.20 9.41
CA ALA A 63 -3.18 11.18 8.75
C ALA A 63 -1.83 11.33 9.45
N GLU A 64 -0.94 12.15 8.89
CA GLU A 64 0.41 12.42 9.41
C GLU A 64 0.45 12.83 10.90
N ASP A 65 -0.62 13.50 11.32
CA ASP A 65 -0.86 14.03 12.66
C ASP A 65 -1.26 12.96 13.70
N ASN A 66 -1.51 11.70 13.30
CA ASN A 66 -1.99 10.60 14.15
C ASN A 66 -3.38 10.78 14.79
N GLU A 67 -3.94 11.97 14.84
CA GLU A 67 -5.26 12.21 15.48
C GLU A 67 -6.40 12.12 14.46
N THR A 68 -6.15 12.59 13.23
CA THR A 68 -7.16 12.61 12.17
C THR A 68 -7.35 11.23 11.55
N LEU A 69 -8.48 10.58 11.83
CA LEU A 69 -8.90 9.34 11.17
C LEU A 69 -9.32 9.64 9.73
N LEU A 70 -8.59 9.10 8.76
CA LEU A 70 -8.90 9.25 7.33
C LEU A 70 -9.90 8.18 6.87
N ALA A 71 -9.71 6.95 7.32
CA ALA A 71 -10.57 5.84 6.95
C ALA A 71 -10.44 4.65 7.91
N ASP A 72 -11.53 3.91 8.07
CA ASP A 72 -11.58 2.61 8.73
C ASP A 72 -11.96 1.54 7.71
N LEU A 73 -11.19 0.45 7.69
CA LEU A 73 -11.41 -0.67 6.80
C LEU A 73 -12.08 -1.79 7.60
N THR A 74 -13.37 -1.99 7.37
CA THR A 74 -14.21 -3.00 8.05
C THR A 74 -14.60 -4.16 7.13
N GLU A 75 -14.74 -3.92 5.83
CA GLU A 75 -15.23 -4.91 4.87
C GLU A 75 -14.14 -5.55 4.01
N ILE A 76 -14.21 -6.88 3.83
CA ILE A 76 -13.25 -7.63 3.01
C ILE A 76 -13.38 -7.20 1.55
N GLY A 77 -12.26 -6.75 0.98
CA GLY A 77 -12.20 -6.28 -0.40
C GLY A 77 -12.40 -4.78 -0.57
N GLN A 78 -12.72 -4.05 0.50
CA GLN A 78 -12.78 -2.59 0.50
C GLN A 78 -11.47 -1.99 -0.01
N ARG A 79 -11.59 -0.97 -0.87
CA ARG A 79 -10.45 -0.31 -1.53
C ARG A 79 -10.50 1.18 -1.33
N ILE A 80 -9.41 1.75 -0.82
CA ILE A 80 -9.28 3.17 -0.54
C ILE A 80 -8.07 3.74 -1.28
N VAL A 81 -8.20 4.97 -1.78
CA VAL A 81 -7.09 5.69 -2.40
C VAL A 81 -6.32 6.41 -1.30
N LEU A 82 -5.09 5.98 -1.03
CA LEU A 82 -4.22 6.58 -0.01
C LEU A 82 -3.49 7.81 -0.55
N ALA A 83 -3.00 7.70 -1.79
CA ALA A 83 -2.27 8.77 -2.45
C ALA A 83 -2.69 8.82 -3.92
N ARG A 84 -3.07 10.01 -4.41
CA ARG A 84 -3.40 10.21 -5.82
C ARG A 84 -2.11 10.34 -6.63
N GLY A 85 -2.08 9.66 -7.79
CA GLY A 85 -0.99 9.83 -8.74
C GLY A 85 -1.06 11.18 -9.43
N GLY A 86 0.10 11.62 -9.91
CA GLY A 86 0.21 12.80 -10.75
C GLY A 86 -0.56 12.64 -12.06
N ASN A 87 -0.83 13.76 -12.73
CA ASN A 87 -1.43 13.75 -14.05
C ASN A 87 -0.37 13.58 -15.13
N GLY A 88 -0.69 12.87 -16.22
CA GLY A 88 0.19 12.75 -17.38
C GLY A 88 0.39 14.11 -18.05
N GLY A 89 1.59 14.37 -18.56
CA GLY A 89 1.88 15.57 -19.34
C GLY A 89 1.13 15.56 -20.67
N PHE A 90 0.88 16.75 -21.22
CA PHE A 90 0.25 16.90 -22.54
C PHE A 90 1.31 17.13 -23.60
N GLY A 91 1.31 16.28 -24.63
CA GLY A 91 2.21 16.41 -25.77
C GLY A 91 1.80 17.53 -26.72
N ASN A 92 2.73 17.89 -27.61
CA ASN A 92 2.60 19.01 -28.56
C ASN A 92 1.33 18.95 -29.44
N ALA A 93 0.81 17.76 -29.72
CA ALA A 93 -0.39 17.58 -30.54
C ALA A 93 -1.64 18.24 -29.92
N ARG A 94 -1.70 18.34 -28.59
CA ARG A 94 -2.84 18.94 -27.89
C ARG A 94 -2.87 20.47 -27.99
N PHE A 95 -1.70 21.09 -28.19
CA PHE A 95 -1.53 22.54 -28.24
C PHE A 95 -1.27 23.07 -29.66
N LYS A 96 -1.21 22.18 -30.67
CA LYS A 96 -0.99 22.58 -32.05
C LYS A 96 -2.29 23.15 -32.64
N GLY A 97 -2.34 24.46 -32.85
CA GLY A 97 -3.43 25.13 -33.56
C GLY A 97 -3.42 24.84 -35.06
N ALA A 98 -4.57 24.97 -35.73
CA ALA A 98 -4.79 24.59 -37.13
C ALA A 98 -3.90 25.33 -38.16
N GLY A 99 -3.28 26.46 -37.80
CA GLY A 99 -2.38 27.24 -38.67
C GLY A 99 -0.92 27.31 -38.21
N GLN A 100 -0.53 26.58 -37.15
CA GLN A 100 0.78 26.76 -36.53
C GLN A 100 1.76 25.65 -36.93
N SER A 101 2.76 26.01 -37.74
CA SER A 101 3.79 25.08 -38.25
C SER A 101 4.95 24.84 -37.25
N ARG A 102 5.07 25.69 -36.21
CA ARG A 102 6.11 25.57 -35.17
C ARG A 102 5.78 24.46 -34.18
N ALA A 103 6.81 23.81 -33.65
CA ALA A 103 6.66 22.89 -32.51
C ALA A 103 5.93 23.60 -31.36
N ALA A 104 4.77 23.08 -30.98
CA ALA A 104 4.01 23.57 -29.83
C ALA A 104 4.73 23.23 -28.52
N PRO A 105 4.47 23.95 -27.42
CA PRO A 105 5.02 23.61 -26.12
C PRO A 105 4.44 22.28 -25.60
N CYS A 106 5.30 21.47 -24.99
CA CYS A 106 4.91 20.30 -24.18
C CYS A 106 4.63 20.78 -22.75
N GLN A 107 3.56 20.28 -22.13
CA GLN A 107 3.34 20.49 -20.71
C GLN A 107 3.77 19.25 -19.92
N SER A 108 4.68 19.44 -18.96
CA SER A 108 5.11 18.39 -18.06
C SER A 108 3.94 17.87 -17.22
N GLY A 109 3.99 16.58 -16.86
CA GLY A 109 3.01 15.99 -15.97
C GLY A 109 3.06 16.61 -14.57
N LEU A 110 1.94 16.56 -13.86
CA LEU A 110 1.89 16.97 -12.45
C LEU A 110 2.55 15.90 -11.59
N GLU A 111 3.22 16.33 -10.52
CA GLU A 111 3.77 15.43 -9.53
C GLU A 111 2.65 14.68 -8.76
N GLY A 112 2.95 13.43 -8.40
CA GLY A 112 2.05 12.64 -7.57
C GLY A 112 2.09 13.13 -6.14
N ARG A 113 0.94 13.05 -5.46
CA ARG A 113 0.87 13.41 -4.05
C ARG A 113 1.52 12.33 -3.22
N ASP A 114 2.37 12.75 -2.29
CA ASP A 114 2.92 11.91 -1.24
C ASP A 114 2.09 12.12 0.04
N ALA A 115 1.83 11.06 0.79
CA ALA A 115 1.07 11.10 2.04
C ALA A 115 1.77 10.25 3.10
N TRP A 116 1.94 10.84 4.29
CA TRP A 116 2.40 10.14 5.48
C TRP A 116 1.19 9.63 6.23
N LEU A 117 1.15 8.33 6.50
CA LEU A 117 -0.01 7.65 7.03
C LEU A 117 0.39 6.74 8.17
N TRP A 118 -0.46 6.67 9.16
CA TRP A 118 -0.30 5.78 10.29
C TRP A 118 -1.38 4.72 10.28
N LEU A 119 -0.96 3.46 10.35
CA LEU A 119 -1.85 2.32 10.36
C LEU A 119 -1.92 1.74 11.78
N ARG A 120 -3.16 1.60 12.25
CA ARG A 120 -3.46 1.00 13.55
C ARG A 120 -4.45 -0.13 13.34
N LEU A 121 -4.09 -1.32 13.81
CA LEU A 121 -5.00 -2.45 13.85
C LEU A 121 -5.87 -2.30 15.10
N LYS A 122 -7.19 -2.31 14.93
CA LYS A 122 -8.10 -2.56 16.04
C LYS A 122 -8.00 -4.05 16.34
N LEU A 123 -7.13 -4.41 17.27
CA LEU A 123 -6.96 -5.78 17.75
C LEU A 123 -8.29 -6.22 18.38
N ILE A 124 -9.07 -7.00 17.63
CA ILE A 124 -10.21 -7.75 18.20
C ILE A 124 -9.90 -9.26 18.19
N ALA A 125 -8.78 -9.71 17.60
CA ALA A 125 -8.65 -11.11 17.18
C ALA A 125 -7.33 -11.83 17.54
N ASP A 126 -6.49 -11.32 18.43
CA ASP A 126 -5.23 -12.01 18.81
C ASP A 126 -5.26 -12.70 20.19
N ILE A 127 -6.38 -12.67 20.92
CA ILE A 127 -6.52 -13.38 22.22
C ILE A 127 -7.58 -14.51 22.15
N GLY A 128 -8.21 -14.75 20.99
CA GLY A 128 -9.28 -15.74 20.84
C GLY A 128 -8.87 -17.15 20.43
N LEU A 129 -7.57 -17.47 20.28
CA LEU A 129 -7.14 -18.78 19.75
C LEU A 129 -5.94 -19.41 20.47
N LEU A 130 -5.79 -19.14 21.76
CA LEU A 130 -5.08 -20.06 22.68
C LEU A 130 -6.12 -20.65 23.63
N GLY A 131 -7.10 -21.35 23.06
CA GLY A 131 -8.23 -21.94 23.78
C GLY A 131 -8.79 -23.20 23.10
N CYS A 132 -8.02 -23.85 22.23
CA CYS A 132 -8.29 -25.23 21.85
C CYS A 132 -7.24 -26.11 22.51
N PRO A 133 -7.54 -26.79 23.64
CA PRO A 133 -6.83 -28.01 23.94
C PRO A 133 -7.08 -28.95 22.76
N MET A 134 -6.00 -29.33 22.08
CA MET A 134 -6.06 -30.40 21.08
C MET A 134 -6.86 -31.57 21.68
N PRO A 135 -7.81 -32.20 20.95
CA PRO A 135 -8.45 -33.42 21.43
C PRO A 135 -7.35 -34.42 21.82
N ALA A 136 -7.49 -35.02 23.00
CA ALA A 136 -6.56 -35.96 23.58
C ALA A 136 -6.44 -37.22 22.71
N ASN A 137 -5.67 -37.17 21.62
CA ASN A 137 -5.20 -38.37 20.93
C ASN A 137 -4.05 -38.17 19.93
N GLN A 138 -3.17 -37.19 20.15
CA GLN A 138 -1.82 -37.27 19.57
C GLN A 138 -0.80 -37.11 20.69
N HIS A 139 -0.20 -38.24 21.06
CA HIS A 139 0.95 -38.32 21.95
C HIS A 139 2.06 -37.38 21.46
N CYS A 140 2.18 -36.20 22.08
CA CYS A 140 3.42 -35.44 22.03
C CYS A 140 4.40 -36.11 23.00
N LEU A 141 5.34 -36.87 22.46
CA LEU A 141 6.49 -37.37 23.19
C LEU A 141 7.27 -36.16 23.75
N PRO A 142 7.62 -36.12 25.05
CA PRO A 142 8.51 -35.09 25.55
C PRO A 142 9.89 -35.33 24.94
N VAL A 143 10.35 -34.41 24.10
CA VAL A 143 11.78 -34.34 23.77
C VAL A 143 12.50 -33.86 25.02
N SER A 144 12.91 -34.80 25.86
CA SER A 144 13.94 -34.58 26.86
C SER A 144 15.25 -34.29 26.14
N ALA A 145 15.46 -33.05 25.73
CA ALA A 145 16.77 -32.51 25.45
C ALA A 145 17.28 -31.80 26.72
N ALA A 146 17.38 -32.56 27.81
CA ALA A 146 18.23 -32.18 28.93
C ALA A 146 19.66 -32.54 28.53
N ARG A 147 20.34 -31.60 27.88
CA ARG A 147 21.80 -31.59 27.79
C ARG A 147 22.29 -30.46 28.70
N ALA A 148 22.29 -30.75 30.00
CA ALA A 148 23.04 -29.98 30.97
C ALA A 148 24.38 -30.70 31.16
N GLU A 149 25.41 -30.21 30.50
CA GLU A 149 26.79 -30.50 30.86
C GLU A 149 27.43 -29.17 31.28
N ASN A 150 27.56 -28.99 32.59
CA ASN A 150 28.42 -27.97 33.20
C ASN A 150 29.48 -28.75 34.00
N CYS A 151 30.72 -28.21 34.03
CA CYS A 151 31.97 -28.70 34.64
C CYS A 151 32.86 -29.56 33.75
#